data_AF-A0AAV4IXP7-F1
#
_entry.id   AF-A0AAV4IXP7-F1
#
_cell.length_a   1.000
_cell.length_b   1.000
_cell.length_c   1.000
_cell.angle_alpha   90.00
_cell.angle_beta   90.00
_cell.angle_gamma   90.00
#
_symmetry.space_group_name_H-M   'P 1'
#
loop_
_entity.id
_entity.type
_entity.pdbx_description
1 polymer ?
#
loop_
_entity_poly.entity_id
_entity_poly.type
_entity_poly.pdbx_seq_one_letter_code
_entity_poly.pdbx_strand_id
1 'polypeptide(L)'
;PLLLKSCTDIIEEYGIVHGIYRLSGITSNIQKLRLAFDEDRVPDLTDECYLQDIHSISSLLKMYFRELPNPLLTYQLYDKFAAAVRDEDNKLLRIHDVVQQLPPPHYRLVLLTYCMNLVK
;
A
#
# COMPACT_ATOMS: atom_id res chain seq x y z
N PRO A 1 -0.12 -1.85 10.78
CA PRO A 1 -0.60 -0.46 11.00
C PRO A 1 -2.10 -0.39 10.72
N LEU A 2 -2.88 0.30 11.56
CA LEU A 2 -4.34 0.39 11.39
C LEU A 2 -4.71 1.05 10.06
N LEU A 3 -4.03 2.13 9.69
CA LEU A 3 -4.17 2.80 8.39
C LEU A 3 -4.12 1.82 7.22
N LEU A 4 -3.10 0.95 7.18
CA LEU A 4 -2.96 -0.04 6.11
C LEU A 4 -4.16 -0.97 6.03
N LYS A 5 -4.54 -1.56 7.16
CA LYS A 5 -5.63 -2.54 7.19
C LYS A 5 -6.94 -1.87 6.77
N SER A 6 -7.31 -0.76 7.41
CA SER A 6 -8.55 -0.04 7.13
C SER A 6 -8.63 0.45 5.68
N CYS A 7 -7.54 1.02 5.14
CA CYS A 7 -7.52 1.46 3.75
C CYS A 7 -7.58 0.29 2.77
N THR A 8 -6.85 -0.79 3.02
CA THR A 8 -6.85 -1.98 2.14
C THR A 8 -8.22 -2.66 2.13
N ASP A 9 -8.83 -2.89 3.29
CA ASP A 9 -10.14 -3.55 3.41
C ASP A 9 -11.20 -2.78 2.59
N ILE A 10 -11.23 -1.45 2.69
CA ILE A 10 -12.18 -0.60 1.96
C ILE A 10 -11.90 -0.56 0.46
N ILE A 11 -10.63 -0.50 0.06
CA ILE A 11 -10.28 -0.53 -1.37
C ILE A 11 -10.59 -1.90 -1.99
N GLU A 12 -10.49 -2.99 -1.23
CA GLU A 12 -10.84 -4.32 -1.73
C GLU A 12 -12.34 -4.57 -1.82
N GLU A 13 -13.13 -3.90 -0.98
CA GLU A 13 -14.59 -4.01 -0.98
C GLU A 13 -15.23 -3.06 -2.00
N TYR A 14 -14.76 -1.80 -2.05
CA TYR A 14 -15.39 -0.73 -2.84
C TYR A 14 -14.52 -0.22 -4.01
N GLY A 15 -13.26 -0.63 -4.10
CA GLY A 15 -12.29 -0.13 -5.08
C GLY A 15 -12.35 -0.81 -6.45
N ILE A 16 -13.41 -1.53 -6.78
CA ILE A 16 -13.67 -1.98 -8.15
C ILE A 16 -14.25 -0.80 -8.96
N VAL A 17 -13.50 0.30 -9.01
CA VAL A 17 -13.82 1.50 -9.79
C VAL A 17 -12.67 1.84 -10.73
N HIS A 18 -12.98 2.60 -11.78
CA HIS A 18 -12.02 2.86 -12.84
C HIS A 18 -10.84 3.71 -12.34
N GLY A 19 -9.62 3.18 -12.45
CA GLY A 19 -8.40 3.93 -12.16
C GLY A 19 -8.04 4.06 -10.67
N ILE A 20 -8.48 3.13 -9.81
CA ILE A 20 -7.91 3.00 -8.46
C ILE A 20 -6.38 2.91 -8.53
N TYR A 21 -5.71 3.58 -7.58
CA TYR A 21 -4.27 3.84 -7.53
C TYR A 21 -3.68 4.72 -8.65
N ARG A 22 -4.32 4.84 -9.83
CA ARG A 22 -3.88 5.73 -10.92
C ARG A 22 -4.36 7.16 -10.73
N LEU A 23 -5.64 7.34 -10.42
CA LEU A 23 -6.23 8.66 -10.16
C LEU A 23 -5.87 9.13 -8.74
N SER A 24 -5.80 10.44 -8.57
CA SER A 24 -5.60 11.08 -7.28
C SER A 24 -6.95 11.54 -6.73
N GLY A 25 -7.15 11.34 -5.43
CA GLY A 25 -8.32 11.85 -4.72
C GLY A 25 -8.24 13.34 -4.44
N ILE A 26 -9.29 13.86 -3.81
CA ILE A 26 -9.38 15.27 -3.43
C ILE A 26 -8.37 15.55 -2.31
N THR A 27 -7.44 16.49 -2.55
CA THR A 27 -6.34 16.83 -1.62
C THR A 27 -6.82 17.14 -0.19
N SER A 28 -7.93 17.86 -0.04
CA SER A 28 -8.49 18.20 1.28
C SER A 28 -8.97 16.97 2.05
N ASN A 29 -9.57 15.99 1.38
CA ASN A 29 -9.99 14.72 1.99
C ASN A 29 -8.78 13.87 2.38
N ILE A 30 -7.75 13.83 1.54
CA ILE A 30 -6.49 13.13 1.86
C ILE A 30 -5.87 13.70 3.16
N GLN A 31 -5.80 15.03 3.28
CA GLN A 31 -5.24 15.68 4.48
C GLN A 31 -6.11 15.44 5.73
N LYS A 32 -7.44 15.47 5.59
CA LYS A 32 -8.36 15.14 6.69
C LYS A 32 -8.16 13.71 7.18
N LEU A 33 -8.11 12.75 6.26
CA LEU A 33 -7.90 11.34 6.60
C LEU A 33 -6.54 11.15 7.26
N ARG A 34 -5.48 11.78 6.72
CA ARG A 34 -4.14 11.76 7.31
C ARG A 34 -4.16 12.19 8.77
N LEU A 35 -4.70 13.39 9.05
CA LEU A 35 -4.78 13.94 10.40
C LEU A 35 -5.56 13.02 11.34
N ALA A 36 -6.67 12.44 10.86
CA ALA A 36 -7.47 11.51 11.63
C ALA A 36 -6.67 10.26 12.04
N PHE A 37 -5.90 9.67 11.12
CA PHE A 37 -5.02 8.54 11.43
C PHE A 37 -3.82 8.92 12.31
N ASP A 38 -3.23 10.10 12.12
CA ASP A 38 -2.08 10.58 12.91
C ASP A 38 -2.47 10.85 14.38
N GLU A 39 -3.73 11.20 14.65
CA GLU A 39 -4.28 11.44 15.99
C GLU A 39 -4.97 10.20 16.61
N ASP A 40 -4.77 9.00 16.04
CA ASP A 40 -5.46 7.76 16.42
C ASP A 40 -7.00 7.84 16.39
N ARG A 41 -7.56 8.85 15.71
CA ARG A 41 -9.00 9.01 15.44
C ARG A 41 -9.37 8.27 14.16
N VAL A 42 -9.30 6.94 14.18
CA VAL A 42 -9.59 6.11 13.00
C VAL A 42 -10.96 6.49 12.41
N PRO A 43 -10.99 7.12 11.22
CA PRO A 43 -12.25 7.54 10.61
C PRO A 43 -13.02 6.31 10.14
N ASP A 44 -14.35 6.39 10.20
CA ASP A 44 -15.19 5.40 9.55
C ASP A 44 -15.12 5.60 8.03
N LEU A 45 -14.30 4.78 7.38
CA LEU A 45 -14.09 4.81 5.95
C LEU A 45 -15.28 4.28 5.14
N THR A 46 -16.31 3.73 5.81
CA THR A 46 -17.56 3.28 5.17
C THR A 46 -18.58 4.41 4.98
N ASP A 47 -18.32 5.59 5.55
CA ASP A 47 -19.15 6.79 5.33
C ASP A 47 -19.20 7.12 3.83
N GLU A 48 -20.41 7.41 3.32
CA GLU A 48 -20.66 7.76 1.92
C GLU A 48 -19.73 8.86 1.42
N CYS A 49 -19.37 9.82 2.29
CA CYS A 49 -18.46 10.91 1.96
C CYS A 49 -17.09 10.40 1.48
N TYR A 50 -16.57 9.33 2.09
CA TYR A 50 -15.27 8.73 1.74
C TYR A 50 -15.40 7.70 0.61
N LEU A 51 -16.52 6.97 0.55
CA LEU A 51 -16.78 6.02 -0.53
C LEU A 51 -16.93 6.72 -1.89
N GLN A 52 -17.55 7.91 -1.93
CA GLN A 52 -17.64 8.73 -3.14
C GLN A 52 -16.27 9.21 -3.65
N ASP A 53 -15.28 9.31 -2.76
CA ASP A 53 -13.90 9.73 -3.08
C ASP A 53 -12.89 8.66 -2.61
N ILE A 54 -13.13 7.42 -3.04
CA ILE A 54 -12.23 6.29 -2.75
C ILE A 54 -10.80 6.51 -3.26
N HIS A 55 -10.63 7.39 -4.26
CA HIS A 55 -9.31 7.80 -4.75
C HIS A 55 -8.49 8.49 -3.65
N SER A 56 -9.12 9.19 -2.70
CA SER A 56 -8.44 9.79 -1.54
C SER A 56 -7.88 8.72 -0.60
N ILE A 57 -8.62 7.64 -0.36
CA ILE A 57 -8.17 6.50 0.45
C ILE A 57 -6.95 5.84 -0.20
N SER A 58 -7.01 5.59 -1.52
CA SER A 58 -5.87 5.03 -2.26
C SER A 58 -4.66 5.97 -2.30
N SER A 59 -4.90 7.28 -2.31
CA SER A 59 -3.85 8.30 -2.31
C SER A 59 -3.18 8.43 -0.95
N LEU A 60 -3.95 8.33 0.14
CA LEU A 60 -3.44 8.25 1.50
C LEU A 60 -2.54 7.02 1.68
N LEU A 61 -3.00 5.85 1.22
CA LEU A 61 -2.22 4.61 1.30
C LEU A 61 -0.88 4.75 0.54
N LYS A 62 -0.89 5.33 -0.67
CA LYS A 62 0.33 5.63 -1.44
C LYS A 62 1.26 6.61 -0.70
N MET A 63 0.71 7.63 -0.07
CA MET A 63 1.46 8.62 0.69
C MET A 63 2.15 7.96 1.89
N TYR A 64 1.43 7.12 2.64
CA TYR A 64 1.99 6.38 3.78
C TYR A 64 3.25 5.59 3.38
N PHE A 65 3.22 4.85 2.27
CA PHE A 65 4.39 4.11 1.80
C PHE A 65 5.56 5.00 1.37
N ARG A 66 5.27 6.21 0.84
CA ARG A 66 6.29 7.16 0.40
C ARG A 66 6.98 7.86 1.57
N GLU A 67 6.25 8.07 2.67
CA GLU A 67 6.75 8.77 3.87
C GLU A 67 7.50 7.83 4.83
N LEU A 68 7.55 6.53 4.56
CA LEU A 68 8.34 5.60 5.36
C LEU A 68 9.83 6.03 5.38
N PRO A 69 10.51 6.04 6.54
CA PRO A 69 11.93 6.40 6.63
C PRO A 69 12.85 5.54 5.75
N ASN A 70 12.43 4.29 5.51
CA ASN A 70 13.04 3.38 4.57
C ASN A 70 11.93 2.92 3.61
N PRO A 71 12.11 2.97 2.29
CA PRO A 71 11.11 2.50 1.34
C PRO A 71 10.73 1.04 1.62
N LEU A 72 9.54 0.65 1.17
CA LEU A 72 9.00 -0.69 1.40
C LEU A 72 9.98 -1.81 0.99
N LEU A 73 10.65 -1.66 -0.16
CA LEU A 73 11.64 -2.62 -0.67
C LEU A 73 13.06 -2.43 -0.13
N THR A 74 13.26 -1.44 0.76
CA THR A 74 14.54 -1.02 1.35
C THR A 74 15.62 -0.60 0.35
N TYR A 75 16.42 0.40 0.69
CA TYR A 75 17.54 0.82 -0.19
C TYR A 75 18.59 -0.28 -0.37
N GLN A 76 18.84 -1.06 0.68
CA GLN A 76 19.88 -2.10 0.71
C GLN A 76 19.60 -3.26 -0.24
N LEU A 77 18.32 -3.52 -0.56
CA LEU A 77 17.92 -4.62 -1.44
C LEU A 77 17.54 -4.13 -2.85
N TYR A 78 17.57 -2.81 -3.11
CA TYR A 78 17.16 -2.25 -4.40
C TYR A 78 17.95 -2.85 -5.57
N ASP A 79 19.27 -2.94 -5.46
CA ASP A 79 20.12 -3.52 -6.52
C ASP A 79 19.82 -5.01 -6.75
N LYS A 80 19.49 -5.74 -5.67
CA LYS A 80 19.09 -7.15 -5.76
C LYS A 80 17.74 -7.31 -6.44
N PHE A 81 16.76 -6.45 -6.13
CA PHE A 81 15.48 -6.41 -6.83
C PHE A 81 15.67 -6.07 -8.32
N ALA A 82 16.49 -5.07 -8.63
CA ALA A 82 16.77 -4.69 -10.02
C ALA A 82 17.46 -5.83 -10.79
N ALA A 83 18.39 -6.55 -10.16
CA ALA A 83 19.02 -7.73 -10.74
C ALA A 83 18.04 -8.89 -10.94
N ALA A 84 17.13 -9.12 -9.99
CA ALA A 84 16.11 -10.16 -10.09
C ALA A 84 15.13 -9.91 -11.24
N VAL A 85 14.73 -8.64 -11.47
CA VAL A 85 13.79 -8.28 -12.54
C VAL A 85 14.40 -8.45 -13.94
N ARG A 86 15.72 -8.37 -14.08
CA ARG A 86 16.45 -8.54 -15.36
C ARG A 86 16.65 -10.00 -15.78
N ASP A 87 16.45 -10.97 -14.88
CA ASP A 87 16.55 -12.39 -15.21
C ASP A 87 15.17 -12.91 -15.61
N GLU A 88 14.90 -12.99 -16.91
CA GLU A 88 13.57 -13.36 -17.42
C GLU A 88 13.19 -14.81 -17.07
N ASP A 89 14.16 -15.72 -17.08
CA ASP A 89 13.94 -17.16 -16.87
C ASP A 89 13.65 -17.50 -15.40
N ASN A 90 14.27 -16.79 -14.45
CA ASN A 90 14.18 -17.06 -13.01
C ASN A 90 13.63 -15.88 -12.20
N LYS A 91 13.00 -14.91 -12.87
CA LYS A 91 12.50 -13.66 -12.27
C LYS A 91 11.75 -13.86 -10.97
N LEU A 92 10.75 -14.74 -10.98
CA LEU A 92 9.88 -15.02 -9.84
C LEU A 92 10.67 -15.57 -8.65
N LEU A 93 11.54 -16.54 -8.92
CA LEU A 93 12.32 -17.23 -7.90
C LEU A 93 13.33 -16.27 -7.25
N ARG A 94 14.00 -15.43 -8.06
CA ARG A 94 14.90 -14.40 -7.53
C ARG A 94 14.19 -13.30 -6.77
N ILE A 95 13.04 -12.83 -7.24
CA ILE A 95 12.25 -11.83 -6.49
C ILE A 95 11.84 -12.42 -5.15
N HIS A 96 11.38 -13.67 -5.12
CA HIS A 96 11.03 -14.37 -3.88
C HIS A 96 12.21 -14.41 -2.89
N ASP A 97 13.40 -14.79 -3.34
CA ASP A 97 14.61 -14.84 -2.49
C ASP A 97 15.00 -13.47 -1.93
N VAL A 98 14.82 -12.40 -2.72
CA VAL A 98 15.10 -11.03 -2.26
C VAL A 98 14.03 -10.58 -1.27
N VAL A 99 12.76 -10.93 -1.47
CA VAL A 99 11.67 -10.64 -0.53
C VAL A 99 11.92 -11.33 0.82
N GLN A 100 12.43 -12.56 0.85
CA GLN A 100 12.78 -13.26 2.10
C GLN A 100 13.90 -12.58 2.90
N GLN A 101 14.72 -11.75 2.26
CA GLN A 101 15.80 -10.99 2.92
C GLN A 101 15.31 -9.65 3.51
N LEU A 102 14.04 -9.28 3.31
CA LEU A 102 13.49 -8.05 3.89
C LEU A 102 13.47 -8.13 5.42
N PRO A 103 13.75 -7.01 6.12
CA PRO A 103 13.55 -6.95 7.57
C PRO A 103 12.11 -7.36 7.95
N PRO A 104 11.90 -8.04 9.10
CA PRO A 104 10.59 -8.52 9.52
C PRO A 104 9.42 -7.52 9.41
N PRO A 105 9.58 -6.21 9.75
CA PRO A 105 8.49 -5.25 9.58
C PRO A 105 8.14 -4.98 8.11
N HIS A 106 9.13 -4.86 7.23
CA HIS A 106 8.93 -4.65 5.79
C HIS A 106 8.37 -5.90 5.10
N TYR A 107 8.89 -7.07 5.47
CA TYR A 107 8.40 -8.36 4.98
C TYR A 107 6.91 -8.55 5.29
N ARG A 108 6.48 -8.25 6.53
CA ARG A 108 5.05 -8.29 6.91
C ARG A 108 4.21 -7.30 6.11
N LEU A 109 4.69 -6.08 5.86
CA LEU A 109 3.98 -5.08 5.05
C LEU A 109 3.79 -5.53 3.60
N VAL A 110 4.85 -6.08 2.99
CA VAL A 110 4.81 -6.62 1.62
C VAL A 110 3.85 -7.80 1.56
N LEU A 111 3.98 -8.79 2.45
CA LEU A 111 3.06 -9.93 2.50
C LEU A 111 1.63 -9.51 2.76
N LEU A 112 1.37 -8.58 3.68
CA LEU A 112 0.01 -8.15 3.99
C LEU A 112 -0.62 -7.44 2.79
N THR A 113 0.15 -6.64 2.05
CA THR A 113 -0.32 -6.04 0.80
C THR A 113 -0.53 -7.10 -0.29
N TYR A 114 0.35 -8.08 -0.42
CA TYR A 114 0.33 -9.07 -1.50
C TYR A 114 -0.72 -10.18 -1.27
N CYS A 115 -0.81 -10.70 -0.05
CA CYS A 115 -1.76 -11.74 0.33
C CYS A 115 -3.21 -11.24 0.30
N MET A 116 -3.48 -9.99 0.67
CA MET A 116 -4.85 -9.46 0.60
C MET A 116 -5.34 -9.33 -0.87
N ASN A 117 -4.42 -9.04 -1.82
CA ASN A 117 -4.73 -9.03 -3.26
C ASN A 117 -4.82 -10.43 -3.91
N LEU A 118 -4.39 -11.51 -3.25
CA LEU A 118 -4.32 -12.88 -3.81
C LEU A 118 -5.35 -13.86 -3.22
N VAL A 119 -6.12 -13.44 -2.21
CA VAL A 119 -7.16 -14.27 -1.57
C VAL A 119 -8.56 -14.04 -2.20
N LYS A 120 -8.63 -13.42 -3.37
CA LYS A 120 -9.84 -13.37 -4.21
C LYS A 120 -9.54 -13.88 -5.62
#